data_AF-A0A6G2DNZ8-F1
#
_entry.id   AF-A0A6G2DNZ8-F1
#
_cell.length_a   1.000
_cell.length_b   1.000
_cell.length_c   1.000
_cell.angle_alpha   90.00
_cell.angle_beta   90.00
_cell.angle_gamma   90.00
#
_symmetry.space_group_name_H-M   'P 1'
#
loop_
_entity.id
_entity.type
_entity.pdbx_description
1 polymer ?
#
loop_
_entity_poly.entity_id
_entity_poly.type
_entity_poly.pdbx_seq_one_letter_code
_entity_poly.pdbx_strand_id
1 'polypeptide(L)'
;HLYTQIAGISAGIPQINLVETVYVEHLKNGYLLADVTEFSKAAHYYTDRLKEWNESLIYSIDKIKEHTGQQFLGKLEKWIEEVKNVKGT
;
A
#
# COMPACT_ATOMS: atom_id res chain seq x y z
N HIS A 1 9.18 -1.08 -12.05
CA HIS A 1 7.97 -0.54 -11.40
C HIS A 1 7.89 -0.83 -9.90
N LEU A 2 8.27 -2.01 -9.40
CA LEU A 2 8.22 -2.35 -7.96
C LEU A 2 8.89 -1.33 -7.03
N TYR A 3 10.16 -0.98 -7.29
CA TYR A 3 10.88 -0.01 -6.45
C TYR A 3 10.24 1.39 -6.44
N THR A 4 9.63 1.79 -7.54
CA THR A 4 8.85 3.04 -7.61
C THR A 4 7.61 2.97 -6.73
N GLN A 5 6.94 1.81 -6.68
CA GLN A 5 5.79 1.63 -5.81
C GLN A 5 6.17 1.62 -4.34
N ILE A 6 7.30 0.99 -4.00
CA ILE A 6 7.87 1.02 -2.65
C ILE A 6 8.25 2.46 -2.27
N ALA A 7 8.97 3.18 -3.14
CA ALA A 7 9.34 4.57 -2.87
C ALA A 7 8.10 5.48 -2.75
N GLY A 8 7.10 5.27 -3.61
CA GLY A 8 5.84 6.02 -3.60
C GLY A 8 5.10 5.86 -2.28
N ILE A 9 4.88 4.62 -1.82
CA ILE A 9 4.21 4.38 -0.53
C ILE A 9 5.05 4.92 0.62
N SER A 10 6.38 4.72 0.60
CA SER A 10 7.30 5.24 1.64
C SER A 10 7.31 6.76 1.74
N ALA A 11 7.12 7.46 0.63
CA ALA A 11 6.98 8.92 0.60
C ALA A 11 5.53 9.39 0.81
N GLY A 12 4.56 8.47 0.94
CA GLY A 12 3.14 8.77 1.08
C GLY A 12 2.50 9.39 -0.18
N ILE A 13 3.10 9.16 -1.34
CA ILE A 13 2.61 9.67 -2.62
C ILE A 13 1.53 8.71 -3.16
N PRO A 14 0.30 9.18 -3.44
CA PRO A 14 -0.73 8.36 -4.06
C PRO A 14 -0.27 7.84 -5.44
N GLN A 15 -0.61 6.59 -5.76
CA GLN A 15 -0.17 5.93 -6.99
C GLN A 15 -1.35 5.57 -7.89
N ILE A 16 -1.28 5.94 -9.17
CA ILE A 16 -2.29 5.58 -10.17
C ILE A 16 -1.74 4.43 -11.01
N ASN A 17 -2.41 3.28 -10.97
CA ASN A 17 -1.99 2.07 -11.67
C ASN A 17 -3.10 1.52 -12.57
N LEU A 18 -2.74 0.83 -13.64
CA LEU A 18 -3.67 0.01 -14.43
C LEU A 18 -3.86 -1.40 -13.85
N VAL A 19 -2.93 -1.86 -13.02
CA VAL A 19 -2.89 -3.24 -12.50
C VAL A 19 -2.81 -3.19 -10.99
N GLU A 20 -3.62 -4.02 -10.33
CA GLU A 20 -3.63 -4.16 -8.88
C GLU A 20 -2.28 -4.68 -8.38
N THR A 21 -1.80 -4.10 -7.27
CA THR A 21 -0.61 -4.58 -6.58
C THR A 21 -0.83 -4.55 -5.08
N VAL A 22 -0.01 -5.32 -4.35
CA VAL A 22 -0.06 -5.32 -2.88
C VAL A 22 0.21 -3.95 -2.25
N TYR A 23 0.84 -3.03 -3.00
CA TYR A 23 1.21 -1.70 -2.52
C TYR A 23 0.09 -0.68 -2.63
N VAL A 24 -0.84 -0.83 -3.58
CA VAL A 24 -1.86 0.18 -3.90
C VAL A 24 -3.26 -0.38 -3.68
N GLU A 25 -4.03 0.29 -2.82
CA GLU A 25 -5.46 0.00 -2.65
C GLU A 25 -6.30 1.16 -3.19
N HIS A 26 -7.28 0.83 -4.03
CA HIS A 26 -8.09 1.80 -4.75
C HIS A 26 -8.86 2.74 -3.80
N LEU A 27 -8.82 4.05 -4.09
CA LEU A 27 -9.42 5.14 -3.32
C LEU A 27 -8.92 5.25 -1.87
N LYS A 28 -7.82 4.57 -1.55
CA LYS A 28 -7.07 4.79 -0.30
C LYS A 28 -5.75 5.47 -0.64
N ASN A 29 -4.66 4.71 -0.81
CA ASN A 29 -3.36 5.26 -1.21
C ASN A 29 -3.11 5.27 -2.72
N GLY A 30 -4.13 5.08 -3.53
CA GLY A 30 -3.99 5.21 -4.97
C GLY A 30 -5.27 4.91 -5.74
N TYR A 31 -5.15 4.95 -7.06
CA TYR A 31 -6.26 4.74 -7.97
C TYR A 31 -5.97 3.57 -8.90
N LEU A 32 -6.90 2.63 -9.03
CA LEU A 32 -6.83 1.58 -10.03
C LEU A 32 -7.69 2.00 -11.21
N LEU A 33 -7.05 2.19 -12.36
CA LEU A 33 -7.73 2.55 -13.60
C LEU A 33 -8.36 1.29 -14.21
N ALA A 34 -9.60 1.37 -14.66
CA ALA A 34 -10.16 0.35 -15.54
C ALA A 34 -9.46 0.38 -16.92
N ASP A 35 -9.18 1.60 -17.40
CA ASP A 35 -8.40 1.86 -18.60
C ASP A 35 -7.76 3.27 -18.55
N VAL A 36 -6.89 3.55 -19.52
CA VAL A 36 -6.12 4.81 -19.56
C VAL A 36 -6.96 6.07 -19.73
N THR A 37 -8.20 5.97 -20.23
CA THR A 37 -9.08 7.13 -20.42
C THR A 37 -9.53 7.72 -19.09
N GLU A 38 -9.51 6.93 -18.01
CA GLU A 38 -9.83 7.39 -16.66
C GLU A 38 -8.69 8.17 -15.98
N PHE A 39 -7.50 8.24 -16.59
CA PHE A 39 -6.32 8.85 -15.97
C PHE A 39 -6.59 10.29 -15.50
N SER A 40 -7.26 11.09 -16.33
CA SER A 40 -7.58 12.48 -15.96
C SER A 40 -8.40 12.55 -14.68
N LYS A 41 -9.44 11.72 -14.55
CA LYS A 41 -10.28 11.64 -13.35
C LYS A 41 -9.47 11.21 -12.12
N ALA A 42 -8.62 10.20 -12.27
CA ALA A 42 -7.78 9.70 -11.19
C ALA A 42 -6.73 10.73 -10.73
N ALA A 43 -6.13 11.48 -11.67
CA ALA A 43 -5.21 12.56 -11.35
C ALA A 43 -5.93 13.66 -10.56
N HIS A 44 -7.07 14.14 -11.10
CA HIS A 44 -7.89 15.17 -10.46
C HIS A 44 -8.36 14.77 -9.05
N TYR A 45 -8.67 13.49 -8.81
CA TYR A 45 -9.04 13.00 -7.49
C TYR A 45 -8.00 13.35 -6.41
N TYR A 46 -6.70 13.28 -6.72
CA TYR A 46 -5.62 13.58 -5.77
C TYR A 46 -5.03 14.98 -5.90
N THR A 47 -5.24 15.69 -7.01
CA THR A 47 -4.64 17.03 -7.24
C THR A 47 -5.60 18.19 -7.01
N ASP A 48 -6.91 17.99 -7.16
CA ASP A 48 -7.88 19.09 -7.06
C ASP A 48 -8.15 19.49 -5.61
N ARG A 49 -7.96 18.54 -4.69
CA ARG A 49 -8.25 18.71 -3.26
C ARG A 49 -7.16 18.07 -2.42
N LEU A 50 -6.74 18.80 -1.40
CA LEU A 50 -5.76 18.29 -0.43
C LEU A 50 -6.33 17.17 0.46
N LYS A 51 -7.65 17.04 0.57
CA LYS A 51 -8.29 16.04 1.44
C LYS A 51 -7.90 14.63 1.02
N GLU A 52 -8.15 14.27 -0.23
CA GLU A 52 -7.88 12.94 -0.79
C GLU A 52 -6.38 12.62 -0.77
N TRP A 53 -5.54 13.62 -1.06
CA TRP A 53 -4.09 13.47 -0.96
C TRP A 53 -3.63 13.19 0.48
N ASN A 54 -4.17 13.91 1.46
CA ASN A 54 -3.88 13.71 2.88
C ASN A 54 -4.40 12.36 3.39
N GLU A 55 -5.61 11.94 2.99
CA GLU A 55 -6.15 10.63 3.33
C GLU A 55 -5.28 9.48 2.77
N SER A 56 -4.79 9.63 1.54
CA SER A 56 -3.81 8.70 0.94
C SER A 56 -2.49 8.64 1.72
N LEU A 57 -1.97 9.80 2.15
CA LEU A 57 -0.75 9.87 2.97
C LEU A 57 -0.93 9.13 4.31
N ILE A 58 -2.02 9.41 5.03
CA ILE A 58 -2.33 8.76 6.31
C ILE A 58 -2.42 7.25 6.13
N TYR A 59 -3.17 6.80 5.11
CA TYR A 59 -3.31 5.38 4.84
C TYR A 59 -1.97 4.71 4.46
N SER A 60 -1.13 5.40 3.68
CA SER A 60 0.22 4.90 3.33
C SER A 60 1.09 4.69 4.58
N ILE A 61 1.02 5.63 5.53
CA ILE A 61 1.73 5.52 6.81
C ILE A 61 1.26 4.28 7.58
N ASP A 62 -0.05 4.05 7.68
CA ASP A 62 -0.58 2.90 8.42
C ASP A 62 -0.24 1.57 7.74
N LYS A 63 -0.33 1.50 6.40
CA LYS A 63 0.05 0.32 5.62
C LYS A 63 1.54 -0.02 5.75
N ILE A 64 2.41 0.98 5.91
CA ILE A 64 3.85 0.74 6.19
C ILE A 64 4.06 0.22 7.61
N LYS A 65 3.31 0.73 8.61
CA LYS A 65 3.41 0.23 10.00
C LYS A 65 3.08 -1.25 10.10
N GLU A 66 2.17 -1.77 9.28
CA GLU A 66 1.85 -3.21 9.23
C GLU A 66 3.04 -4.10 8.81
N HIS A 67 4.04 -3.50 8.16
CA HIS A 67 5.21 -4.16 7.59
C HIS A 67 6.51 -3.70 8.26
N THR A 68 6.45 -2.84 9.27
CA THR A 68 7.63 -2.30 9.96
C THR A 68 7.47 -2.35 11.48
N GLY A 69 8.60 -2.45 12.20
CA GLY A 69 8.61 -2.43 13.66
C GLY A 69 8.04 -3.68 14.34
N GLN A 70 7.35 -3.49 15.48
CA GLN A 70 6.94 -4.60 16.37
C GLN A 70 5.87 -5.51 15.76
N GLN A 71 5.00 -5.00 14.87
CA GLN A 71 3.97 -5.83 14.24
C GLN A 71 4.57 -6.87 13.28
N PHE A 72 5.63 -6.50 12.57
CA PHE A 72 6.39 -7.44 11.75
C PHE A 72 7.06 -8.52 12.61
N LEU A 73 7.68 -8.12 13.73
CA LEU A 73 8.31 -9.05 14.67
C LEU A 73 7.29 -10.06 15.23
N GLY A 74 6.10 -9.62 15.62
CA GLY A 74 5.04 -10.53 16.07
C GLY A 74 4.57 -11.51 14.99
N LYS A 75 4.44 -11.06 13.73
CA LYS A 75 4.14 -11.97 12.59
C LYS A 75 5.27 -13.00 12.39
N LEU A 76 6.52 -12.57 12.50
CA LEU A 76 7.68 -13.44 12.35
C LEU A 76 7.77 -14.49 13.48
N GLU A 77 7.55 -14.08 14.72
CA GLU A 77 7.49 -14.99 15.88
C GLU A 77 6.44 -16.07 15.67
N LYS A 78 5.23 -15.68 15.25
CA LYS A 78 4.14 -16.62 14.95
C LYS A 78 4.51 -17.62 13.85
N TRP A 79 5.12 -17.16 12.75
CA TRP A 79 5.58 -18.07 11.68
C TRP A 79 6.65 -19.05 12.16
N ILE A 80 7.57 -18.60 13.02
CA ILE A 80 8.59 -19.47 13.61
C ILE A 80 7.95 -20.55 14.49
N GLU A 81 6.93 -20.21 15.29
CA GLU A 81 6.18 -21.17 16.10
C GLU A 81 5.43 -22.19 15.25
N GLU A 82 4.74 -21.74 14.19
CA GLU A 82 4.02 -22.63 13.26
C GLU A 82 4.97 -23.65 12.60
N VAL A 83 6.14 -23.22 12.14
CA VAL A 83 7.14 -24.12 11.55
C VAL A 83 7.71 -25.12 12.56
N LYS A 84 7.90 -24.71 13.83
CA LYS A 84 8.35 -25.62 14.90
C LYS A 84 7.30 -26.68 15.20
N ASN A 85 6.02 -26.30 15.25
CA ASN A 85 4.93 -27.22 15.54
C ASN A 85 4.73 -28.26 14.43
N VAL A 86 4.95 -27.89 13.16
CA VAL A 86 4.86 -28.82 12.01
C VAL A 86 6.02 -29.83 11.98
N LYS A 87 7.20 -29.47 12.47
CA LYS A 87 8.36 -30.39 12.53
C LYS A 87 8.36 -31.31 13.75
N GLY A 88 7.47 -31.09 14.71
CA GLY A 88 7.30 -31.90 15.92
C GLY A 88 6.31 -33.07 15.78
N THR A 89 5.67 -33.20 14.61
CA THR A 89 4.85 -34.34 14.16
C THR A 89 5.57 -35.08 13.05
#